data_AF-G7MXA7-F1
#
_entry.id   AF-G7MXA7-F1
#
_cell.length_a   1.000
_cell.length_b   1.000
_cell.length_c   1.000
_cell.angle_alpha   90.00
_cell.angle_beta   90.00
_cell.angle_gamma   90.00
#
_symmetry.space_group_name_H-M   'P 1'
#
loop_
_entity.id
_entity.type
_entity.pdbx_description
1 polymer ?
#
loop_
_entity_poly.entity_id
_entity_poly.type
_entity_poly.pdbx_seq_one_letter_code
_entity_poly.pdbx_strand_id
1 'polypeptide(L)'
;LKLHHSKNSSWSTALITTVVIVTAAQEAILHASGNGTTKDYCMLYNPYWTTLPSTLENATSVSLMDLTSTPLCNLSDVPSVGIKSKAVVVPWGSCQFFEKARIAQKGGAEAMLVVNNSVL
;
A
#
# COMPACT_ATOMS: atom_id res chain seq x y z
N LEU A 1 8.21 0.87 -6.47
CA LEU A 1 6.89 0.25 -6.26
C LEU A 1 5.93 0.82 -7.27
N LYS A 2 5.12 -0.03 -7.90
CA LYS A 2 4.05 0.38 -8.82
C LYS A 2 2.77 -0.35 -8.44
N LEU A 3 1.64 0.34 -8.48
CA LEU A 3 0.32 -0.21 -8.14
C LEU A 3 -0.58 -0.14 -9.37
N HIS A 4 -1.21 -1.24 -9.74
CA HIS A 4 -2.18 -1.28 -10.85
C HIS A 4 -3.30 -2.28 -10.58
N HIS A 5 -4.41 -2.15 -11.30
CA HIS A 5 -5.52 -3.10 -11.23
C HIS A 5 -5.11 -4.51 -11.66
N SER A 6 -5.61 -5.52 -10.94
CA SER A 6 -5.60 -6.90 -11.44
C SER A 6 -6.59 -7.01 -12.60
N LYS A 7 -6.18 -7.60 -13.73
CA LYS A 7 -7.05 -7.85 -14.88
C LYS A 7 -8.08 -8.98 -14.63
N ASN A 8 -8.10 -9.58 -13.44
CA ASN A 8 -8.70 -10.89 -13.19
C ASN A 8 -9.99 -10.89 -12.35
N SER A 9 -10.84 -9.85 -12.44
CA SER A 9 -12.16 -9.89 -11.83
C SER A 9 -13.25 -9.38 -12.77
N SER A 10 -13.67 -10.25 -13.68
CA SER A 10 -14.99 -10.18 -14.34
C SER A 10 -15.72 -11.47 -13.99
N TRP A 11 -16.44 -11.46 -12.88
CA TRP A 11 -17.41 -12.50 -12.56
C TRP A 11 -18.80 -11.90 -12.73
N SER A 12 -19.52 -12.47 -13.68
CA SER A 12 -20.86 -12.11 -14.12
C SER A 12 -21.81 -11.83 -12.97
N THR A 13 -22.56 -10.74 -13.08
CA THR A 13 -23.66 -10.37 -12.20
C THR A 13 -24.80 -11.39 -12.30
N ALA A 14 -24.83 -12.35 -11.37
CA ALA A 14 -26.07 -13.07 -11.07
C ALA A 14 -26.84 -12.27 -10.00
N LEU A 15 -28.00 -11.74 -10.39
CA LEU A 15 -28.96 -11.08 -9.51
C LEU A 15 -29.41 -12.05 -8.40
N ILE A 16 -28.94 -11.82 -7.18
CA ILE A 16 -29.59 -12.34 -5.97
C ILE A 16 -29.81 -11.15 -5.04
N THR A 17 -31.08 -10.80 -4.86
CA THR A 17 -31.60 -9.76 -3.96
C THR A 17 -31.45 -10.23 -2.52
N THR A 18 -30.24 -10.11 -2.00
CA THR A 18 -29.95 -10.10 -0.56
C THR A 18 -29.29 -8.77 -0.27
N VAL A 19 -29.70 -8.06 0.78
CA VAL A 19 -29.03 -6.83 1.23
C VAL A 19 -27.67 -7.23 1.83
N VAL A 20 -26.72 -7.55 0.96
CA VAL A 20 -25.32 -7.67 1.31
C VAL A 20 -24.76 -6.27 1.15
N ILE A 21 -24.22 -5.71 2.23
CA ILE A 21 -23.36 -4.54 2.11
C ILE A 21 -22.16 -5.01 1.29
N VAL A 22 -22.19 -4.78 -0.01
CA VAL A 22 -21.04 -5.05 -0.89
C VAL A 22 -19.99 -4.04 -0.48
N THR A 23 -19.04 -4.44 0.36
CA THR A 23 -17.81 -3.69 0.51
C THR A 23 -17.14 -3.70 -0.85
N ALA A 24 -16.95 -2.52 -1.46
CA ALA A 24 -16.24 -2.42 -2.73
C ALA A 24 -14.78 -2.78 -2.49
N ALA A 25 -14.46 -4.04 -2.71
CA ALA A 25 -13.11 -4.57 -2.71
C ALA A 25 -12.83 -5.10 -4.12
N GLN A 26 -11.73 -4.65 -4.71
CA GLN A 26 -11.21 -5.18 -5.96
C GLN A 26 -9.77 -5.62 -5.77
N GLU A 27 -9.34 -6.49 -6.67
CA GLU A 27 -7.97 -6.96 -6.71
C GLU A 27 -7.06 -5.94 -7.42
N ALA A 28 -5.87 -5.80 -6.86
CA ALA A 28 -4.78 -5.03 -7.45
C ALA A 28 -3.46 -5.75 -7.25
N ILE A 29 -2.48 -5.34 -8.03
CA ILE A 29 -1.13 -5.88 -8.03
C ILE A 29 -0.18 -4.76 -7.60
N LEU A 30 0.57 -5.02 -6.53
CA LEU A 30 1.73 -4.24 -6.14
C LEU A 30 2.96 -4.88 -6.78
N HIS A 31 3.51 -4.22 -7.80
CA HIS A 31 4.77 -4.59 -8.44
C HIS A 31 5.94 -3.94 -7.70
N ALA A 32 6.79 -4.76 -7.11
CA ALA A 32 8.03 -4.36 -6.46
C ALA A 32 9.24 -4.71 -7.32
N SER A 33 10.18 -3.78 -7.44
CA SER A 33 11.39 -3.93 -8.23
C SER A 33 12.58 -3.34 -7.49
N GLY A 34 13.69 -4.07 -7.41
CA GLY A 34 14.91 -3.62 -6.76
C GLY A 34 16.06 -4.60 -6.96
N ASN A 35 17.29 -4.09 -7.10
CA ASN A 35 18.52 -4.89 -7.24
C ASN A 35 18.43 -5.96 -8.35
N GLY A 36 17.82 -5.62 -9.49
CA GLY A 36 17.63 -6.55 -10.62
C GLY A 36 16.58 -7.63 -10.41
N THR A 37 15.86 -7.62 -9.29
CA THR A 37 14.79 -8.57 -8.97
C THR A 37 13.43 -7.88 -8.97
N THR A 38 12.38 -8.64 -9.31
CA THR A 38 11.00 -8.19 -9.29
C THR A 38 10.12 -9.19 -8.55
N LYS A 39 9.09 -8.67 -7.87
CA LYS A 39 8.07 -9.45 -7.16
C LYS A 39 6.72 -8.76 -7.26
N ASP A 40 5.69 -9.56 -7.50
CA ASP A 40 4.30 -9.10 -7.52
C ASP A 40 3.57 -9.59 -6.28
N TYR A 41 2.77 -8.71 -5.70
CA TYR A 41 1.93 -8.99 -4.54
C TYR A 41 0.47 -8.68 -4.88
N CYS A 42 -0.42 -9.64 -4.70
CA CYS A 42 -1.85 -9.41 -4.79
C CYS A 42 -2.34 -8.69 -3.54
N MET A 43 -3.18 -7.68 -3.73
CA MET A 43 -3.80 -6.92 -2.64
C MET A 43 -5.26 -6.64 -2.95
N LEU A 44 -6.05 -6.43 -1.89
CA LEU A 44 -7.41 -5.91 -2.00
C LEU A 44 -7.37 -4.41 -1.77
N TYR A 45 -8.10 -3.65 -2.58
CA TYR A 45 -8.22 -2.21 -2.42
C TYR A 45 -9.66 -1.76 -2.71
N ASN A 46 -10.00 -0.57 -2.22
CA ASN A 46 -11.31 0.03 -2.45
C ASN A 46 -11.21 1.06 -3.60
N PRO A 47 -11.90 0.86 -4.74
CA PRO A 47 -11.86 1.78 -5.87
C PRO A 47 -12.45 3.16 -5.57
N TYR A 48 -13.30 3.27 -4.55
CA TYR A 48 -13.87 4.54 -4.13
C TYR A 48 -12.88 5.40 -3.35
N TRP A 49 -11.77 4.83 -2.86
CA TRP A 49 -10.73 5.56 -2.14
C TRP A 49 -9.58 6.00 -3.03
N THR A 50 -9.24 5.21 -4.05
CA THR A 50 -8.18 5.55 -5.00
C THR A 50 -8.44 4.88 -6.35
N THR A 51 -8.16 5.59 -7.43
CA THR A 51 -8.21 5.05 -8.78
C THR A 51 -6.83 4.52 -9.15
N LEU A 52 -6.75 3.23 -9.46
CA LEU A 52 -5.51 2.62 -9.92
C LEU A 52 -5.46 2.61 -11.46
N PRO A 53 -4.27 2.72 -12.06
CA PRO A 53 -4.11 2.53 -13.49
C PRO A 53 -4.41 1.07 -13.87
N SER A 54 -4.89 0.87 -15.10
CA SER A 54 -5.26 -0.45 -15.62
C SER A 54 -4.07 -1.32 -16.03
N THR A 55 -2.88 -0.72 -16.17
CA THR A 55 -1.65 -1.42 -16.59
C THR A 55 -0.43 -0.94 -15.82
N LEU A 56 0.63 -1.76 -15.82
CA LEU A 56 1.89 -1.49 -15.13
C LEU A 56 2.69 -0.33 -15.75
N GLU A 57 2.56 -0.14 -17.06
CA GLU A 57 3.25 0.91 -17.82
C GLU A 57 2.76 2.30 -17.40
N ASN A 58 1.45 2.42 -17.18
CA ASN A 58 0.79 3.65 -16.74
C ASN A 58 0.87 3.87 -15.21
N ALA A 59 1.40 2.89 -14.46
CA ALA A 59 1.54 2.99 -13.03
C ALA A 59 2.70 3.90 -12.61
N THR A 60 2.41 4.86 -11.73
CA THR A 60 3.40 5.73 -11.09
C THR A 60 4.38 4.90 -10.28
N SER A 61 5.68 5.11 -10.51
CA SER A 61 6.73 4.47 -9.74
C SER A 61 7.05 5.30 -8.50
N VAL A 62 6.91 4.69 -7.33
CA VAL A 62 7.26 5.30 -6.04
C VAL A 62 8.48 4.60 -5.46
N SER A 63 9.48 5.37 -5.04
CA SER A 63 10.67 4.82 -4.37
C SER A 63 10.32 4.33 -2.96
N LEU A 64 10.90 3.21 -2.54
CA LEU A 64 10.68 2.65 -1.20
C LEU A 64 11.83 3.05 -0.28
N MET A 65 11.51 3.56 0.91
CA MET A 65 12.47 3.86 1.97
C MET A 65 12.26 2.91 3.16
N ASP A 66 13.35 2.28 3.59
CA ASP A 66 13.34 1.35 4.72
C ASP A 66 13.35 2.12 6.04
N LEU A 67 12.27 1.98 6.81
CA LEU A 67 12.08 2.50 8.16
C LEU A 67 11.75 1.37 9.14
N THR A 68 12.10 0.12 8.83
CA THR A 68 11.80 -1.05 9.67
C THR A 68 12.44 -1.00 11.05
N SER A 69 13.53 -0.23 11.22
CA SER A 69 14.19 0.01 12.49
C SER A 69 13.55 1.13 13.34
N THR A 70 12.58 1.86 12.79
CA THR A 70 11.93 2.99 13.46
C THR A 70 10.42 2.75 13.62
N PRO A 71 9.84 3.04 14.79
CA PRO A 71 8.43 2.72 15.03
C PRO A 71 7.46 3.67 14.29
N LEU A 72 7.92 4.86 13.90
CA LEU A 72 7.12 5.90 13.23
C LEU A 72 5.85 6.30 14.01
N CYS A 73 5.96 6.43 15.33
CA CYS A 73 4.85 6.83 16.20
C CYS A 73 4.86 8.33 16.47
N ASN A 74 6.02 9.00 16.33
CA ASN A 74 6.18 10.43 16.56
C ASN A 74 6.71 11.14 15.30
N LEU A 75 6.46 12.44 15.19
CA LEU A 75 7.02 13.26 14.11
C LEU A 75 8.56 13.30 14.13
N SER A 76 9.17 13.15 15.30
CA SER A 76 10.62 13.03 15.48
C SER A 76 11.20 11.75 14.86
N ASP A 77 10.37 10.74 14.61
CA ASP A 77 10.81 9.48 14.01
C ASP A 77 10.96 9.62 12.48
N VAL A 78 10.49 10.73 11.90
CA VAL A 78 10.69 11.03 10.47
C VAL A 78 12.17 11.41 10.26
N PRO A 79 12.91 10.70 9.39
CA PRO A 79 14.30 11.03 9.10
C PRO A 79 14.48 12.47 8.65
N SER A 80 15.59 13.10 9.01
CA SER A 80 15.93 14.47 8.58
C SER A 80 16.03 14.61 7.06
N VAL A 81 16.43 13.54 6.36
CA VAL A 81 16.44 13.47 4.88
C VAL A 81 15.03 13.48 4.26
N GLY A 82 13.99 13.32 5.07
CA GLY A 82 12.59 13.37 4.68
C GLY A 82 12.07 12.11 3.98
N ILE A 83 10.75 11.97 4.02
CA ILE A 83 9.98 10.88 3.39
C ILE A 83 9.04 11.36 2.28
N LYS A 84 9.15 12.64 1.89
CA LYS A 84 8.29 13.25 0.88
C LYS A 84 8.40 12.53 -0.47
N SER A 85 7.27 12.21 -1.09
CA SER A 85 7.18 11.52 -2.40
C SER A 85 7.87 10.15 -2.42
N LYS A 86 7.91 9.48 -1.26
CA LYS A 86 8.40 8.11 -1.10
C LYS A 86 7.32 7.24 -0.49
N ALA A 87 7.37 5.95 -0.78
CA ALA A 87 6.71 4.94 0.01
C ALA A 87 7.65 4.59 1.17
N VAL A 88 7.12 4.41 2.37
CA VAL A 88 7.91 3.98 3.53
C VAL A 88 7.50 2.58 3.96
N VAL A 89 8.45 1.74 4.35
CA VAL A 89 8.17 0.47 5.01
C VAL A 89 8.46 0.56 6.50
N VAL A 90 7.46 0.25 7.33
CA VAL A 90 7.50 0.43 8.79
C VAL A 90 7.22 -0.90 9.50
N PRO A 91 7.74 -1.11 10.72
CA PRO A 91 7.49 -2.33 11.45
C PRO A 91 6.07 -2.36 12.01
N TRP A 92 5.51 -3.57 12.06
CA TRP A 92 4.31 -3.90 12.82
C TRP A 92 4.55 -3.70 14.32
N GLY A 93 3.53 -3.22 15.05
CA GLY A 93 3.59 -3.01 16.50
C GLY A 93 4.07 -1.61 16.90
N SER A 94 4.57 -1.46 18.14
CA SER A 94 4.95 -0.18 18.79
C SER A 94 3.83 0.86 19.00
N CYS A 95 2.96 1.06 18.01
CA CYS A 95 1.75 1.91 18.06
C CYS A 95 0.76 1.48 16.96
N GLN A 96 -0.42 2.10 16.93
CA GLN A 96 -1.50 1.71 16.02
C GLN A 96 -1.20 2.09 14.56
N PHE A 97 -1.71 1.32 13.58
CA PHE A 97 -1.43 1.58 12.15
C PHE A 97 -1.88 2.96 11.69
N PHE A 98 -3.01 3.45 12.20
CA PHE A 98 -3.51 4.77 11.83
C PHE A 98 -2.61 5.90 12.38
N GLU A 99 -1.95 5.68 13.51
CA GLU A 99 -1.01 6.63 14.09
C GLU A 99 0.21 6.76 13.20
N LYS A 100 0.81 5.63 12.82
CA LYS A 100 1.90 5.57 11.82
C LYS A 100 1.50 6.22 10.51
N ALA A 101 0.30 5.91 10.00
CA ALA A 101 -0.21 6.47 8.76
C ALA A 101 -0.33 8.00 8.85
N ARG A 102 -0.81 8.54 9.98
CA ARG A 102 -0.90 9.98 10.21
C ARG A 102 0.47 10.66 10.20
N ILE A 103 1.47 10.04 10.83
CA ILE A 103 2.84 10.56 10.83
C ILE A 103 3.44 10.51 9.41
N ALA A 104 3.31 9.38 8.71
CA ALA A 104 3.78 9.21 7.34
C ALA A 104 3.16 10.26 6.39
N GLN A 105 1.85 10.46 6.46
CA GLN A 105 1.13 11.47 5.68
C GLN A 105 1.63 12.89 5.98
N LYS A 106 1.79 13.25 7.27
CA LYS A 106 2.35 14.56 7.67
C LYS A 106 3.76 14.78 7.15
N GLY A 107 4.58 13.72 7.09
CA GLY A 107 5.92 13.76 6.50
C GLY A 107 5.95 13.78 4.97
N GLY A 108 4.79 13.67 4.30
CA GLY A 108 4.66 13.71 2.85
C GLY A 108 4.90 12.37 2.14
N ALA A 109 4.87 11.26 2.87
CA ALA A 109 4.94 9.93 2.26
C ALA A 109 3.74 9.70 1.35
N GLU A 110 3.99 9.07 0.21
CA GLU A 110 2.98 8.77 -0.82
C GLU A 110 2.26 7.44 -0.54
N ALA A 111 2.95 6.52 0.14
CA ALA A 111 2.39 5.25 0.61
C ALA A 111 3.12 4.75 1.86
N MET A 112 2.50 3.83 2.59
CA MET A 112 3.09 3.15 3.74
C MET A 112 2.84 1.65 3.65
N LEU A 113 3.89 0.84 3.75
CA LEU A 113 3.83 -0.60 3.90
C LEU A 113 4.11 -0.95 5.37
N VAL A 114 3.27 -1.77 5.97
CA VAL A 114 3.51 -2.30 7.32
C VAL A 114 3.99 -3.73 7.18
N VAL A 115 5.16 -4.03 7.72
CA VAL A 115 5.75 -5.38 7.65
C VAL A 115 5.85 -6.00 9.02
N ASN A 116 5.61 -7.30 9.08
CA ASN A 116 5.91 -8.12 10.24
C ASN A 116 7.04 -9.07 9.85
N ASN A 117 8.13 -9.08 10.63
CA ASN A 117 9.25 -10.00 10.42
C ASN A 117 9.00 -11.38 11.05
N SER A 118 7.86 -11.56 11.72
CA SER A 118 7.42 -12.85 12.23
C SER A 118 7.01 -13.71 11.04
N VAL A 119 7.95 -14.50 10.56
CA VAL A 119 7.66 -15.66 9.72
C VAL A 119 6.98 -16.67 10.64
N LEU A 120 5.68 -16.88 10.49
CA LEU A 120 4.98 -18.00 11.10
C LEU A 120 5.52 -19.32 10.55
#